data_AF-A0A482VE25-F1
#
_entry.id   AF-A0A482VE25-F1
#
_cell.length_a   1.000
_cell.length_b   1.000
_cell.length_c   1.000
_cell.angle_alpha   90.00
_cell.angle_beta   90.00
_cell.angle_gamma   90.00
#
_symmetry.space_group_name_H-M   'P 1'
#
loop_
_entity.id
_entity.type
_entity.pdbx_description
1 polymer ?
#
loop_
_entity_poly.entity_id
_entity_poly.type
_entity_poly.pdbx_seq_one_letter_code
_entity_poly.pdbx_strand_id
1 'polypeptide(L)'
;IFEDYYLFTHSGVAKRSLIMNPERRARLAVDTRVQWSQQQKARKRVKRDLRLQDSDPKWPSMWYLNRGNGLDMNVIPAWLEGITGKGAVVTILDDGLEKDHPDLVQNYDPMASYDVNSHDSDPSPRYDMIDSNRHGTRCAGEVAATSNNSVCALGVAHGAQVGGVRMLDGDVTDAVEARSLSLNPHHIDIYSASWGPDDDGKTVDGPGELATRAFIEGVTKVSLSI
;
A
#
# COMPACT_ATOMS: atom_id res chain seq x y z
N ILE A 1 -17.18 -1.17 33.97
CA ILE A 1 -16.00 -0.91 33.08
C ILE A 1 -15.00 -2.05 33.27
N PHE A 2 -14.74 -2.40 34.53
CA PHE A 2 -14.20 -3.70 34.95
C PHE A 2 -15.07 -4.18 36.14
N GLU A 3 -14.81 -5.38 36.66
CA GLU A 3 -15.43 -5.87 37.90
C GLU A 3 -15.15 -4.90 39.06
N ASP A 4 -16.16 -4.59 39.88
CA ASP A 4 -16.12 -3.58 40.96
C ASP A 4 -15.83 -2.13 40.56
N TYR A 5 -15.83 -1.79 39.25
CA TYR A 5 -15.66 -0.41 38.77
C TYR A 5 -16.92 0.14 38.10
N TYR A 6 -17.46 1.19 38.72
CA TYR A 6 -18.71 1.84 38.33
C TYR A 6 -18.49 3.24 37.75
N LEU A 7 -19.24 3.57 36.69
CA LEU A 7 -19.27 4.91 36.10
C LEU A 7 -20.61 5.58 36.42
N PHE A 8 -20.58 6.61 37.25
CA PHE A 8 -21.77 7.38 37.60
C PHE A 8 -21.92 8.58 36.69
N THR A 9 -23.12 8.79 36.16
CA THR A 9 -23.49 9.97 35.37
C THR A 9 -24.58 10.76 36.10
N HIS A 10 -24.51 12.08 36.05
CA HIS A 10 -25.50 12.95 36.70
C HIS A 10 -25.92 14.06 35.74
N SER A 11 -27.23 14.21 35.50
CA SER A 11 -27.80 15.15 34.52
C SER A 11 -27.45 16.62 34.79
N GLY A 12 -27.35 17.01 36.07
CA GLY A 12 -26.95 18.36 36.50
C GLY A 12 -25.45 18.68 36.44
N VAL A 13 -24.61 17.83 35.86
CA VAL A 13 -23.16 18.10 35.69
C VAL A 13 -22.84 18.18 34.20
N ALA A 14 -22.23 19.29 33.78
CA ALA A 14 -21.80 19.45 32.39
C ALA A 14 -20.87 18.29 31.98
N LYS A 15 -21.21 17.62 30.86
CA LYS A 15 -20.44 16.47 30.32
C LYS A 15 -18.95 16.78 30.08
N ARG A 16 -18.57 18.05 30.01
CA ARG A 16 -17.19 18.54 29.82
C ARG A 16 -16.81 19.62 30.85
N SER A 17 -17.03 19.35 32.14
CA SER A 17 -16.56 20.26 33.20
C SER A 17 -15.06 20.06 33.49
N LEU A 18 -14.29 21.14 33.42
CA LEU A 18 -12.89 21.19 33.93
C LEU A 18 -12.83 21.44 35.45
N ILE A 19 -13.93 21.96 36.00
CA ILE A 19 -14.07 22.38 37.39
C ILE A 19 -14.54 21.18 38.21
N MET A 20 -13.84 20.94 39.31
CA MET A 20 -14.17 19.87 40.26
C MET A 20 -15.43 20.24 41.02
N ASN A 21 -16.39 19.33 41.16
CA ASN A 21 -17.59 19.54 42.00
C ASN A 21 -17.39 18.88 43.39
N PRO A 22 -17.04 19.66 44.43
CA PRO A 22 -16.66 19.09 45.73
C PRO A 22 -17.86 18.52 46.50
N GLU A 23 -19.01 19.20 46.43
CA GLU A 23 -20.24 18.80 47.14
C GLU A 23 -20.72 17.40 46.71
N ARG A 24 -20.61 17.11 45.41
CA ARG A 24 -21.02 15.80 44.87
C ARG A 24 -19.99 14.70 45.11
N ARG A 25 -18.70 15.04 45.27
CA ARG A 25 -17.66 14.09 45.70
C ARG A 25 -17.74 13.78 47.19
N ALA A 26 -18.20 14.72 48.02
CA ALA A 26 -18.21 14.57 49.47
C ALA A 26 -18.95 13.30 49.93
N ARG A 27 -20.06 12.94 49.28
CA ARG A 27 -20.82 11.71 49.62
C ARG A 27 -20.06 10.42 49.32
N LEU A 28 -19.31 10.38 48.21
CA LEU A 28 -18.49 9.22 47.85
C LEU A 28 -17.18 9.16 48.63
N ALA A 29 -16.69 10.30 49.12
CA ALA A 29 -15.48 10.37 49.94
C ALA A 29 -15.70 9.89 51.39
N VAL A 30 -16.95 9.85 51.85
CA VAL A 30 -17.31 9.46 53.23
C VAL A 30 -17.96 8.07 53.29
N ASP A 31 -18.29 7.46 52.15
CA ASP A 31 -18.83 6.09 52.10
C ASP A 31 -17.68 5.07 52.27
N THR A 32 -17.72 4.29 53.35
CA THR A 32 -16.67 3.32 53.71
C THR A 32 -16.53 2.15 52.74
N ARG A 33 -17.49 1.96 51.83
CA ARG A 33 -17.42 0.94 50.76
C ARG A 33 -16.66 1.44 49.53
N VAL A 34 -16.41 2.75 49.44
CA VAL A 34 -15.73 3.37 48.30
C VAL A 34 -14.26 3.53 48.63
N GLN A 35 -13.41 2.68 48.06
CA GLN A 35 -11.96 2.77 48.27
C GLN A 35 -11.37 4.07 47.69
N TRP A 36 -11.86 4.49 46.52
CA TRP A 36 -11.47 5.76 45.91
C TRP A 36 -12.52 6.25 44.91
N SER A 37 -12.51 7.55 44.62
CA SER A 37 -13.35 8.14 43.57
C SER A 37 -12.63 9.27 42.83
N GLN A 38 -12.82 9.32 41.51
CA GLN A 38 -12.24 10.36 40.66
C GLN A 38 -13.27 10.90 39.66
N GLN A 39 -13.36 12.23 39.58
CA GLN A 39 -14.14 12.88 38.54
C GLN A 39 -13.48 12.67 37.18
N GLN A 40 -14.24 12.13 36.23
CA GLN A 40 -13.77 12.00 34.85
C GLN A 40 -13.64 13.39 34.23
N LYS A 41 -12.43 13.74 33.79
CA LYS A 41 -12.15 14.95 33.01
C LYS A 41 -11.95 14.54 31.56
N ALA A 42 -12.66 15.20 30.66
CA ALA A 42 -12.43 15.03 29.23
C ALA A 42 -10.97 15.38 28.93
N ARG A 43 -10.17 14.39 28.54
CA ARG A 43 -8.79 14.63 28.10
C ARG A 43 -8.83 15.21 26.69
N LYS A 44 -8.19 16.37 26.47
CA LYS A 44 -7.94 16.88 25.12
C LYS A 44 -6.98 15.91 24.45
N ARG A 45 -7.49 15.09 23.52
CA ARG A 45 -6.67 14.28 22.63
C ARG A 45 -6.50 15.08 21.34
N VAL A 46 -5.25 15.37 20.99
CA VAL A 46 -4.89 15.87 19.67
C VAL A 46 -4.30 14.68 18.93
N LYS A 47 -4.72 14.43 17.69
CA LYS A 47 -4.06 13.44 16.84
C LYS A 47 -2.59 13.85 16.78
N ARG A 48 -1.64 12.93 17.04
CA ARG A 48 -0.23 13.25 16.84
C ARG A 48 -0.10 13.63 15.37
N ASP A 49 0.41 14.83 15.08
CA ASP A 49 0.81 15.20 13.72
C ASP A 49 2.05 14.35 13.41
N LEU A 50 1.79 13.15 12.90
CA LEU A 50 2.78 12.20 12.42
C LEU A 50 3.27 12.74 11.08
N ARG A 51 4.28 13.61 11.10
CA ARG A 51 4.90 14.11 9.88
C ARG A 51 6.18 13.33 9.63
N LEU A 52 6.10 12.36 8.73
CA LEU A 52 7.29 11.85 8.05
C LEU A 52 7.76 12.94 7.08
N GLN A 53 9.05 13.24 7.08
CA GLN A 53 9.67 14.03 6.03
C GLN A 53 10.59 13.11 5.26
N ASP A 54 10.28 12.92 3.99
CA ASP A 54 11.18 12.27 3.05
C ASP A 54 12.07 13.32 2.39
N SER A 55 13.34 12.97 2.15
CA SER A 55 14.33 13.81 1.49
C SER A 55 14.18 13.87 -0.04
N ASP A 56 13.33 13.02 -0.63
CA ASP A 56 13.18 12.94 -2.09
C ASP A 56 12.52 14.20 -2.68
N PRO A 57 13.02 14.71 -3.82
CA PRO A 57 12.68 16.03 -4.33
C PRO A 57 11.20 16.18 -4.75
N LYS A 58 10.51 15.08 -5.09
CA LYS A 58 9.08 15.10 -5.43
C LYS A 58 8.17 14.82 -4.25
N TRP A 59 8.68 14.48 -3.06
CA TRP A 59 7.86 14.27 -1.86
C TRP A 59 6.81 15.38 -1.67
N PRO A 60 7.12 16.69 -1.77
CA PRO A 60 6.10 17.74 -1.61
C PRO A 60 4.95 17.70 -2.64
N SER A 61 5.16 17.03 -3.78
CA SER A 61 4.16 16.87 -4.85
C SER A 61 3.34 15.59 -4.75
N MET A 62 3.70 14.66 -3.84
CA MET A 62 3.05 13.36 -3.66
C MET A 62 1.81 13.46 -2.76
N TRP A 63 0.85 14.26 -3.22
CA TRP A 63 -0.39 14.58 -2.51
C TRP A 63 -1.18 13.32 -2.10
N TYR A 64 -1.10 12.25 -2.88
CA TYR A 64 -1.78 10.99 -2.59
C TYR A 64 -1.18 10.24 -1.38
N LEU A 65 0.04 10.57 -0.95
CA LEU A 65 0.69 10.00 0.24
C LEU A 65 0.69 10.94 1.44
N ASN A 66 0.75 12.26 1.22
CA ASN A 66 1.11 13.21 2.29
C ASN A 66 0.28 14.49 2.37
N ARG A 67 -0.83 14.61 1.64
CA ARG A 67 -1.69 15.80 1.67
C ARG A 67 -2.26 16.11 3.05
N GLY A 68 -2.52 15.08 3.86
CA GLY A 68 -3.17 15.18 5.15
C GLY A 68 -4.68 15.35 5.06
N ASN A 69 -5.30 15.59 6.22
CA ASN A 69 -6.74 15.82 6.38
C ASN A 69 -7.66 14.69 5.84
N GLY A 70 -7.14 13.47 5.72
CA GLY A 70 -7.89 12.31 5.22
C GLY A 70 -8.13 12.35 3.71
N LEU A 71 -7.33 13.13 2.97
CA LEU A 71 -7.39 13.25 1.51
C LEU A 71 -6.16 12.60 0.83
N ASP A 72 -5.58 11.61 1.50
CA ASP A 72 -4.45 10.78 1.09
C ASP A 72 -4.72 9.32 1.46
N MET A 73 -3.83 8.40 1.06
CA MET A 73 -3.93 6.97 1.35
C MET A 73 -3.66 6.60 2.82
N ASN A 74 -3.31 7.55 3.68
CA ASN A 74 -3.00 7.33 5.10
C ASN A 74 -1.92 6.25 5.33
N VAL A 75 -0.87 6.27 4.49
CA VAL A 75 0.27 5.32 4.53
C VAL A 75 1.32 5.67 5.58
N ILE A 76 1.47 6.95 5.93
CA ILE A 76 2.49 7.44 6.87
C ILE A 76 2.47 6.71 8.22
N PRO A 77 1.31 6.45 8.87
CA PRO A 77 1.27 5.67 10.10
C PRO A 77 1.89 4.27 9.97
N ALA A 78 1.70 3.58 8.84
CA ALA A 78 2.27 2.25 8.62
C ALA A 78 3.81 2.33 8.52
N TRP A 79 4.34 3.30 7.78
CA TRP A 79 5.79 3.52 7.69
C TRP A 79 6.43 3.85 9.04
N LEU A 80 5.75 4.61 9.90
CA LEU A 80 6.22 4.92 11.26
C LEU A 80 6.18 3.71 12.20
N GLU A 81 5.39 2.69 11.87
CA GLU A 81 5.44 1.37 12.53
C GLU A 81 6.50 0.45 11.90
N GLY A 82 7.25 0.92 10.91
CA GLY A 82 8.30 0.16 10.22
C GLY A 82 7.77 -0.74 9.09
N ILE A 83 6.51 -0.59 8.69
CA ILE A 83 5.88 -1.38 7.64
C ILE A 83 6.11 -0.69 6.31
N THR A 84 7.11 -1.13 5.54
CA THR A 84 7.53 -0.51 4.27
C THR A 84 7.35 -1.43 3.05
N GLY A 85 6.77 -2.61 3.25
CA GLY A 85 6.68 -3.66 2.23
C GLY A 85 7.88 -4.61 2.20
N LYS A 86 8.85 -4.46 3.11
CA LYS A 86 10.02 -5.35 3.17
C LYS A 86 9.62 -6.83 3.25
N GLY A 87 10.18 -7.61 2.32
CA GLY A 87 9.93 -9.04 2.20
C GLY A 87 8.78 -9.41 1.25
N ALA A 88 8.01 -8.43 0.77
CA ALA A 88 7.03 -8.64 -0.29
C ALA A 88 7.69 -8.45 -1.66
N VAL A 89 7.24 -9.24 -2.64
CA VAL A 89 7.67 -9.20 -4.04
C VAL A 89 6.46 -8.85 -4.92
N VAL A 90 6.56 -7.74 -5.64
CA VAL A 90 5.52 -7.27 -6.57
C VAL A 90 6.04 -7.36 -8.01
N THR A 91 5.20 -7.76 -8.96
CA THR A 91 5.52 -7.66 -10.39
C THR A 91 4.51 -6.80 -11.13
N ILE A 92 5.01 -6.00 -12.07
CA ILE A 92 4.22 -5.14 -12.95
C ILE A 92 4.07 -5.83 -14.31
N LEU A 93 2.86 -6.25 -14.67
CA LEU A 93 2.55 -6.89 -15.95
C LEU A 93 2.18 -5.81 -16.98
N ASP A 94 3.12 -5.37 -17.81
CA ASP A 94 2.95 -4.16 -18.62
C ASP A 94 3.89 -4.11 -19.86
N ASP A 95 4.29 -2.91 -20.30
CA ASP A 95 5.16 -2.62 -21.45
C ASP A 95 6.68 -2.72 -21.17
N GLY A 96 7.04 -3.07 -19.93
CA GLY A 96 8.42 -3.27 -19.48
C GLY A 96 8.74 -2.52 -18.19
N LEU A 97 9.96 -2.73 -17.68
CA LEU A 97 10.46 -2.05 -16.49
C LEU A 97 11.92 -1.66 -16.69
N GLU A 98 12.22 -0.37 -16.60
CA GLU A 98 13.58 0.17 -16.65
C GLU A 98 14.33 -0.20 -15.36
N LYS A 99 14.88 -1.42 -15.33
CA LYS A 99 15.46 -2.05 -14.14
C LYS A 99 16.66 -1.31 -13.55
N ASP A 100 17.31 -0.47 -14.35
CA ASP A 100 18.43 0.38 -13.98
C ASP A 100 18.03 1.83 -13.69
N HIS A 101 16.72 2.15 -13.66
CA HIS A 101 16.25 3.46 -13.23
C HIS A 101 16.78 3.75 -11.81
N PRO A 102 17.38 4.93 -11.54
CA PRO A 102 18.06 5.20 -10.27
C PRO A 102 17.18 5.06 -9.03
N ASP A 103 15.86 5.21 -9.21
CA ASP A 103 14.86 5.09 -8.16
C ASP A 103 14.33 3.66 -7.95
N LEU A 104 14.61 2.74 -8.87
CA LEU A 104 14.11 1.35 -8.85
C LEU A 104 15.22 0.32 -8.66
N VAL A 105 16.45 0.62 -9.10
CA VAL A 105 17.56 -0.35 -9.17
C VAL A 105 17.87 -1.04 -7.83
N GLN A 106 17.62 -0.39 -6.69
CA GLN A 106 17.84 -1.00 -5.38
C GLN A 106 16.78 -2.04 -5.00
N ASN A 107 15.56 -1.86 -5.51
CA ASN A 107 14.42 -2.71 -5.24
C ASN A 107 14.11 -3.68 -6.39
N TYR A 108 14.82 -3.58 -7.52
CA TYR A 108 14.62 -4.45 -8.67
C TYR A 108 14.88 -5.92 -8.33
N ASP A 109 13.95 -6.79 -8.75
CA ASP A 109 14.04 -8.24 -8.58
C ASP A 109 13.96 -8.98 -9.93
N PRO A 110 15.06 -9.62 -10.37
CA PRO A 110 15.06 -10.40 -11.61
C PRO A 110 14.19 -11.66 -11.53
N MET A 111 13.94 -12.23 -10.34
CA MET A 111 13.05 -13.39 -10.19
C MET A 111 11.57 -13.00 -10.28
N ALA A 112 11.26 -11.70 -10.17
CA ALA A 112 9.94 -11.15 -10.42
C ALA A 112 9.80 -10.59 -11.85
N SER A 113 10.76 -10.87 -12.74
CA SER A 113 10.85 -10.21 -14.05
C SER A 113 11.05 -11.17 -15.21
N TYR A 114 10.47 -10.84 -16.37
CA TYR A 114 10.64 -11.59 -17.62
C TYR A 114 10.16 -10.78 -18.84
N ASP A 115 10.79 -10.93 -20.01
CA ASP A 115 10.24 -10.41 -21.27
C ASP A 115 9.53 -11.53 -22.03
N VAL A 116 8.21 -11.48 -22.02
CA VAL A 116 7.36 -12.43 -22.74
C VAL A 116 7.33 -12.11 -24.24
N ASN A 117 7.45 -10.85 -24.64
CA ASN A 117 7.48 -10.44 -26.04
C ASN A 117 8.76 -10.92 -26.75
N SER A 118 9.92 -10.88 -26.08
CA SER A 118 11.23 -11.27 -26.64
C SER A 118 11.72 -12.65 -26.20
N HIS A 119 11.03 -13.28 -25.22
CA HIS A 119 11.36 -14.58 -24.65
C HIS A 119 12.73 -14.65 -23.94
N ASP A 120 13.06 -13.63 -23.16
CA ASP A 120 14.28 -13.56 -22.37
C ASP A 120 14.02 -12.98 -20.97
N SER A 121 15.07 -12.91 -20.14
CA SER A 121 14.96 -12.47 -18.74
C SER A 121 15.07 -10.96 -18.54
N ASP A 122 15.19 -10.17 -19.61
CA ASP A 122 15.40 -8.73 -19.55
C ASP A 122 14.10 -7.96 -19.81
N PRO A 123 13.41 -7.48 -18.76
CA PRO A 123 12.13 -6.78 -18.92
C PRO A 123 12.29 -5.34 -19.42
N SER A 124 13.49 -4.89 -19.76
CA SER A 124 13.74 -3.50 -20.12
C SER A 124 12.84 -3.03 -21.27
N PRO A 125 12.26 -1.82 -21.16
CA PRO A 125 11.40 -1.28 -22.19
C PRO A 125 12.21 -1.02 -23.47
N ARG A 126 11.57 -1.22 -24.62
CA ARG A 126 12.13 -0.77 -25.89
C ARG A 126 11.92 0.74 -26.02
N TYR A 127 13.00 1.50 -26.10
CA TYR A 127 12.91 2.94 -26.34
C TYR A 127 12.53 3.25 -27.80
N ASP A 128 11.65 4.23 -27.98
CA ASP A 128 11.35 4.83 -29.26
C ASP A 128 11.11 6.34 -29.16
N MET A 129 10.88 6.97 -30.32
CA MET A 129 10.81 8.43 -30.41
C MET A 129 9.56 9.03 -29.73
N ILE A 130 8.53 8.22 -29.46
CA ILE A 130 7.29 8.66 -28.85
C ILE A 130 7.15 8.24 -27.39
N ASP A 131 8.15 7.52 -26.85
CA ASP A 131 8.18 7.05 -25.47
C ASP A 131 6.94 6.19 -25.17
N SER A 132 6.67 5.20 -26.04
CA SER A 132 5.47 4.36 -25.90
C SER A 132 5.54 3.44 -24.66
N ASN A 133 6.72 2.90 -24.37
CA ASN A 133 6.95 1.85 -23.37
C ASN A 133 7.42 2.41 -22.03
N ARG A 134 6.62 3.30 -21.46
CA ARG A 134 6.95 4.03 -20.22
C ARG A 134 6.03 3.68 -19.05
N HIS A 135 4.96 2.95 -19.33
CA HIS A 135 3.84 2.78 -18.43
C HIS A 135 4.24 1.88 -17.25
N GLY A 136 4.86 0.73 -17.52
CA GLY A 136 5.31 -0.20 -16.49
C GLY A 136 6.35 0.39 -15.53
N THR A 137 7.34 1.14 -16.03
CA THR A 137 8.32 1.84 -15.18
C THR A 137 7.65 2.88 -14.25
N ARG A 138 6.61 3.58 -14.71
CA ARG A 138 5.84 4.53 -13.87
C ARG A 138 5.09 3.79 -12.77
N CYS A 139 4.37 2.74 -13.12
CA CYS A 139 3.64 1.90 -12.16
C CYS A 139 4.58 1.26 -11.13
N ALA A 140 5.76 0.78 -11.55
CA ALA A 140 6.76 0.24 -10.63
C ALA A 140 7.24 1.29 -9.61
N GLY A 141 7.41 2.55 -10.04
CA GLY A 141 7.77 3.66 -9.17
C GLY A 141 6.70 3.94 -8.09
N GLU A 142 5.43 3.88 -8.45
CA GLU A 142 4.32 4.05 -7.50
C GLU A 142 4.33 2.98 -6.40
N VAL A 143 4.74 1.75 -6.74
CA VAL A 143 4.84 0.63 -5.80
C VAL A 143 6.10 0.73 -4.94
N ALA A 144 7.27 0.80 -5.55
CA ALA A 144 8.55 0.52 -4.87
C ALA A 144 9.71 1.45 -5.28
N ALA A 145 9.43 2.70 -5.70
CA ALA A 145 10.50 3.71 -5.76
C ALA A 145 11.21 3.85 -4.41
N THR A 146 12.51 4.04 -4.45
CA THR A 146 13.40 3.97 -3.28
C THR A 146 13.27 5.25 -2.47
N SER A 147 12.89 5.13 -1.20
CA SER A 147 12.79 6.29 -0.29
C SER A 147 14.16 6.81 0.15
N ASN A 148 14.26 8.13 0.30
CA ASN A 148 15.42 8.87 0.81
C ASN A 148 16.73 8.65 0.02
N ASN A 149 16.63 8.52 -1.30
CA ASN A 149 17.80 8.45 -2.19
C ASN A 149 18.09 9.78 -2.92
N SER A 150 17.31 10.83 -2.66
CA SER A 150 17.37 12.14 -3.32
C SER A 150 17.04 12.09 -4.82
N VAL A 151 16.39 11.04 -5.28
CA VAL A 151 15.90 10.85 -6.65
C VAL A 151 14.39 10.93 -6.63
N CYS A 152 13.82 11.57 -7.65
CA CYS A 152 12.38 11.61 -7.93
C CYS A 152 11.45 11.51 -6.69
N ALA A 153 10.89 10.33 -6.42
CA ALA A 153 9.73 10.09 -5.55
C ALA A 153 9.98 8.89 -4.62
N LEU A 154 8.96 8.43 -3.87
CA LEU A 154 9.01 7.16 -3.15
C LEU A 154 7.82 6.26 -3.49
N GLY A 155 8.01 4.95 -3.38
CA GLY A 155 6.94 3.98 -3.52
C GLY A 155 6.08 3.88 -2.25
N VAL A 156 4.83 3.44 -2.40
CA VAL A 156 3.96 3.08 -1.26
C VAL A 156 4.63 2.02 -0.39
N ALA A 157 5.22 1.02 -1.04
CA ALA A 157 5.97 -0.09 -0.47
C ALA A 157 7.45 0.06 -0.84
N HIS A 158 8.06 1.21 -0.52
CA HIS A 158 9.45 1.54 -0.85
C HIS A 158 10.54 0.60 -0.29
N GLY A 159 10.18 -0.38 0.55
CA GLY A 159 11.06 -1.46 0.98
C GLY A 159 10.76 -2.83 0.36
N ALA A 160 9.75 -2.95 -0.49
CA ALA A 160 9.42 -4.16 -1.23
C ALA A 160 10.38 -4.37 -2.41
N GLN A 161 10.42 -5.60 -2.90
CA GLN A 161 11.06 -5.92 -4.17
C GLN A 161 10.05 -5.74 -5.32
N VAL A 162 10.52 -5.26 -6.47
CA VAL A 162 9.69 -5.05 -7.66
C VAL A 162 10.34 -5.62 -8.91
N GLY A 163 9.57 -6.37 -9.69
CA GLY A 163 9.93 -6.81 -11.03
C GLY A 163 8.96 -6.33 -12.09
N GLY A 164 9.26 -6.64 -13.34
CA GLY A 164 8.42 -6.28 -14.48
C GLY A 164 8.30 -7.42 -15.47
N VAL A 165 7.11 -7.60 -16.01
CA VAL A 165 6.86 -8.50 -17.13
C VAL A 165 6.53 -7.67 -18.35
N ARG A 166 7.42 -7.69 -19.33
CA ARG A 166 7.18 -7.04 -20.63
C ARG A 166 6.33 -7.96 -21.48
N MET A 167 5.06 -7.61 -21.63
CA MET A 167 4.07 -8.40 -22.37
C MET A 167 3.16 -7.56 -23.27
N LEU A 168 3.13 -6.23 -23.11
CA LEU A 168 2.29 -5.32 -23.91
C LEU A 168 3.00 -4.66 -25.12
N ASP A 169 4.31 -4.82 -25.30
CA ASP A 169 5.04 -4.25 -26.45
C ASP A 169 5.05 -5.23 -27.65
N GLY A 170 3.89 -5.79 -27.97
CA GLY A 170 3.69 -6.77 -29.05
C GLY A 170 2.28 -7.37 -29.04
N ASP A 171 2.05 -8.40 -29.86
CA ASP A 171 0.75 -9.08 -29.91
C ASP A 171 0.43 -9.78 -28.59
N VAL A 172 -0.68 -9.37 -27.95
CA VAL A 172 -1.17 -9.97 -26.70
C VAL A 172 -2.15 -11.09 -27.05
N THR A 173 -1.78 -12.33 -26.73
CA THR A 173 -2.61 -13.52 -26.93
C THR A 173 -2.95 -14.16 -25.59
N ASP A 174 -3.96 -15.03 -25.54
CA ASP A 174 -4.31 -15.80 -24.33
C ASP A 174 -3.11 -16.53 -23.70
N ALA A 175 -2.19 -17.04 -24.54
CA ALA A 175 -0.96 -17.67 -24.05
C ALA A 175 0.05 -16.68 -23.45
N VAL A 176 0.14 -15.46 -23.98
CA VAL A 176 0.98 -14.37 -23.44
C VAL A 176 0.44 -13.92 -22.09
N GLU A 177 -0.87 -13.71 -21.98
CA GLU A 177 -1.54 -13.38 -20.71
C GLU A 177 -1.31 -14.47 -19.67
N ALA A 178 -1.61 -15.73 -20.01
CA ALA A 178 -1.45 -16.87 -19.10
C ALA A 178 -0.01 -17.05 -18.61
N ARG A 179 0.98 -16.88 -19.49
CA ARG A 179 2.40 -16.96 -19.13
C ARG A 179 2.79 -15.84 -18.18
N SER A 180 2.33 -14.62 -18.45
CA SER A 180 2.61 -13.44 -17.62
C SER A 180 1.99 -13.59 -16.21
N LEU A 181 0.71 -14.01 -16.15
CA LEU A 181 -0.02 -14.25 -14.91
C LEU A 181 0.54 -15.41 -14.07
N SER A 182 1.22 -16.36 -14.72
CA SER A 182 1.80 -17.55 -14.07
C SER A 182 3.31 -17.43 -13.82
N LEU A 183 3.91 -16.24 -13.96
CA LEU A 183 5.34 -16.06 -13.74
C LEU A 183 5.69 -16.27 -12.27
N ASN A 184 6.47 -17.31 -11.95
CA ASN A 184 7.06 -17.54 -10.62
C ASN A 184 6.08 -17.33 -9.42
N PRO A 185 4.92 -18.00 -9.39
CA PRO A 185 3.87 -17.76 -8.39
C PRO A 185 4.23 -18.23 -6.97
N HIS A 186 5.35 -18.91 -6.80
CA HIS A 186 5.91 -19.25 -5.49
C HIS A 186 6.89 -18.21 -4.95
N HIS A 187 7.26 -17.22 -5.77
CA HIS A 187 8.19 -16.15 -5.43
C HIS A 187 7.51 -14.78 -5.44
N ILE A 188 6.66 -14.52 -6.43
CA ILE A 188 5.92 -13.26 -6.57
C ILE A 188 4.66 -13.31 -5.72
N ASP A 189 4.49 -12.32 -4.84
CA ASP A 189 3.32 -12.24 -3.96
C ASP A 189 2.15 -11.50 -4.61
N ILE A 190 2.44 -10.45 -5.38
CA ILE A 190 1.44 -9.53 -5.94
C ILE A 190 1.73 -9.27 -7.41
N TYR A 191 0.71 -9.40 -8.24
CA TYR A 191 0.74 -9.04 -9.66
C TYR A 191 -0.11 -7.78 -9.85
N SER A 192 0.48 -6.74 -10.44
CA SER A 192 -0.21 -5.50 -10.79
C SER A 192 -0.36 -5.41 -12.30
N ALA A 193 -1.59 -5.22 -12.77
CA ALA A 193 -1.94 -5.13 -14.18
C ALA A 193 -3.02 -4.06 -14.39
N SER A 194 -2.91 -3.32 -15.48
CA SER A 194 -3.90 -2.31 -15.89
C SER A 194 -4.18 -2.38 -17.39
N TRP A 195 -4.15 -3.59 -17.93
CA TRP A 195 -4.57 -3.92 -19.29
C TRP A 195 -5.89 -4.70 -19.26
N GLY A 196 -6.54 -4.78 -20.41
CA GLY A 196 -7.83 -5.43 -20.57
C GLY A 196 -8.43 -5.10 -21.95
N PRO A 197 -9.73 -5.38 -22.14
CA PRO A 197 -10.44 -5.01 -23.36
C PRO A 197 -10.43 -3.49 -23.60
N ASP A 198 -10.74 -3.07 -24.82
CA ASP A 198 -10.83 -1.65 -25.17
C ASP A 198 -11.88 -0.91 -24.33
N ASP A 199 -11.48 0.21 -23.71
CA ASP A 199 -12.35 1.10 -22.93
C ASP A 199 -13.23 2.02 -23.83
N ASP A 200 -13.80 1.47 -24.89
CA ASP A 200 -14.59 2.22 -25.89
C ASP A 200 -16.09 2.32 -25.55
N GLY A 201 -16.51 1.69 -24.45
CA GLY A 201 -17.88 1.61 -23.98
C GLY A 201 -18.78 0.68 -24.80
N LYS A 202 -18.21 -0.18 -25.65
CA LYS A 202 -18.94 -1.11 -26.54
C LYS A 202 -18.39 -2.52 -26.51
N THR A 203 -17.13 -2.69 -26.12
CA THR A 203 -16.46 -3.99 -26.05
C THR A 203 -16.87 -4.76 -24.80
N VAL A 204 -17.16 -6.05 -24.96
CA VAL A 204 -17.37 -7.01 -23.86
C VAL A 204 -16.49 -8.21 -24.16
N ASP A 205 -15.43 -8.36 -23.38
CA ASP A 205 -14.45 -9.43 -23.54
C ASP A 205 -13.85 -9.79 -22.17
N GLY A 206 -13.04 -10.85 -22.12
CA GLY A 206 -12.43 -11.32 -20.89
C GLY A 206 -11.30 -12.32 -21.15
N PRO A 207 -10.71 -12.89 -20.10
CA PRO A 207 -9.59 -13.81 -20.24
C PRO A 207 -9.99 -15.04 -21.06
N GLY A 208 -9.08 -15.50 -21.92
CA GLY A 208 -9.22 -16.78 -22.61
C GLY A 208 -9.10 -17.99 -21.67
N GLU A 209 -9.09 -19.20 -22.23
CA GLU A 209 -9.06 -20.43 -21.43
C GLU A 209 -7.76 -20.55 -20.62
N LEU A 210 -6.62 -20.20 -21.21
CA LEU A 210 -5.33 -20.29 -20.54
C LEU A 210 -5.18 -19.22 -19.46
N ALA A 211 -5.55 -17.97 -19.75
CA ALA A 211 -5.49 -16.88 -18.78
C ALA A 211 -6.46 -17.12 -17.60
N THR A 212 -7.67 -17.62 -17.89
CA THR A 212 -8.62 -18.05 -16.85
C THR A 212 -8.03 -19.13 -15.96
N ARG A 213 -7.36 -20.12 -16.56
CA ARG A 213 -6.68 -21.17 -15.81
C ARG A 213 -5.52 -20.62 -14.99
N ALA A 214 -4.73 -19.68 -15.51
CA ALA A 214 -3.65 -19.03 -14.78
C ALA A 214 -4.16 -18.34 -13.51
N PHE A 215 -5.30 -17.62 -13.59
CA PHE A 215 -5.94 -17.04 -12.40
C PHE A 215 -6.32 -18.12 -11.37
N ILE A 216 -6.98 -19.19 -11.80
CA ILE A 216 -7.39 -20.29 -10.91
C ILE A 216 -6.17 -20.91 -10.24
N GLU A 217 -5.13 -21.22 -11.00
CA GLU A 217 -3.93 -21.86 -10.47
C GLU A 217 -3.16 -20.90 -9.52
N GLY A 218 -3.06 -19.62 -9.86
CA GLY A 218 -2.42 -18.60 -9.03
C GLY A 218 -3.04 -18.46 -7.64
N VAL A 219 -4.37 -18.54 -7.52
CA VAL A 219 -5.04 -18.41 -6.21
C VAL A 219 -5.22 -19.73 -5.44
N THR A 220 -5.06 -20.89 -6.11
CA THR A 220 -5.31 -22.22 -5.48
C THR A 220 -4.07 -23.06 -5.22
N LYS A 221 -3.00 -22.89 -6.00
CA LYS A 221 -1.81 -23.78 -5.94
C LYS A 221 -0.60 -23.16 -5.25
N VAL A 222 -0.65 -21.87 -4.92
CA VAL A 222 0.44 -21.22 -4.19
C VAL A 222 0.38 -21.68 -2.73
N SER A 223 1.23 -22.64 -2.39
CA SER A 223 1.41 -23.07 -1.01
C SER A 223 2.26 -22.04 -0.27
N LEU A 224 1.64 -21.28 0.63
CA LEU A 224 2.35 -20.48 1.62
C LEU A 224 3.14 -21.44 2.51
N SER A 225 4.47 -21.39 2.42
CA SER A 225 5.34 -22.00 3.42
C SER A 225 5.35 -21.06 4.63
N ILE A 226 4.36 -21.20 5.51
CA ILE A 226 4.32 -20.50 6.82
C ILE A 226 5.26 -21.20 7.79
#